data_AF-A0A7S1ENB2-F1
#
_entry.id   AF-A0A7S1ENB2-F1
#
_cell.length_a   1.000
_cell.length_b   1.000
_cell.length_c   1.000
_cell.angle_alpha   90.00
_cell.angle_beta   90.00
_cell.angle_gamma   90.00
#
_symmetry.space_group_name_H-M   'P 1'
#
loop_
_entity.id
_entity.type
_entity.pdbx_description
1 polymer ?
#
loop_
_entity_poly.entity_id
_entity_poly.type
_entity_poly.pdbx_seq_one_letter_code
_entity_poly.pdbx_strand_id
1 'polypeptide(L)'
;RPQDKTYYNVLPLDDLSAEAAESSLREYNHWILQILNIHEAIPGHYTQLVYANRAPSKVKALFGNGAMVEGWAVYGERMMIESGYGASPEMTLMYGKLHLRTVTNTLLDYSVHVLGMTEADALDLLMRQAFQTEREA
;
A
#
# COMPACT_ATOMS: atom_id res chain seq x y z
N ARG A 1 -15.81 18.21 7.34
CA ARG A 1 -16.68 19.16 6.58
C ARG A 1 -15.97 19.48 5.27
N PRO A 2 -16.66 19.85 4.18
CA PRO A 2 -16.05 20.06 2.85
C PRO A 2 -14.96 21.16 2.79
N GLN A 3 -14.75 21.91 3.87
CA GLN A 3 -13.81 23.03 3.98
C GLN A 3 -12.67 22.76 4.98
N ASP A 4 -12.70 21.61 5.67
CA ASP A 4 -11.62 21.24 6.58
C ASP A 4 -10.38 20.86 5.76
N LYS A 5 -9.20 21.11 6.33
CA LYS A 5 -7.93 20.80 5.67
C LYS A 5 -7.72 19.28 5.62
N THR A 6 -7.30 18.79 4.46
CA THR A 6 -6.80 17.42 4.28
C THR A 6 -5.28 17.43 4.37
N TYR A 7 -4.72 16.48 5.11
CA TYR A 7 -3.28 16.37 5.34
C TYR A 7 -2.78 14.99 4.89
N TYR A 8 -1.52 14.93 4.46
CA TYR A 8 -0.80 13.68 4.32
C TYR A 8 0.07 13.49 5.57
N ASN A 9 -0.31 12.54 6.42
CA ASN A 9 0.33 12.34 7.71
C ASN A 9 1.49 11.35 7.57
N VAL A 10 2.71 11.82 7.79
CA VAL A 10 3.92 10.99 7.81
C VAL A 10 4.40 10.90 9.25
N LEU A 11 4.44 9.69 9.80
CA LEU A 11 4.89 9.49 11.18
C LEU A 11 6.42 9.60 11.26
N PRO A 12 6.95 10.42 12.20
CA PRO A 12 8.37 10.38 12.52
C PRO A 12 8.75 9.04 13.18
N LEU A 13 10.04 8.69 13.12
CA LEU A 13 10.60 7.44 13.68
C LEU A 13 11.36 7.67 14.99
N ASP A 14 11.15 8.81 15.64
CA ASP A 14 11.82 9.24 16.88
C ASP A 14 11.45 8.40 18.11
N ASP A 15 10.26 7.82 18.12
CA ASP A 15 9.78 6.95 19.21
C ASP A 15 10.22 5.48 19.08
N LEU A 16 10.93 5.11 18.00
CA LEU A 16 11.35 3.73 17.75
C LEU A 16 12.77 3.45 18.27
N SER A 17 13.04 2.20 18.66
CA SER A 17 14.43 1.75 18.84
C SER A 17 15.18 1.83 17.51
N ALA A 18 16.51 1.96 17.55
CA ALA A 18 17.33 2.03 16.35
C ALA A 18 17.09 0.81 15.41
N GLU A 19 16.93 -0.38 15.99
CA GLU A 19 16.64 -1.62 15.26
C GLU A 19 15.26 -1.59 14.58
N ALA A 20 14.23 -1.11 15.28
CA ALA A 20 12.89 -0.99 14.73
C ALA A 20 12.79 0.11 13.66
N ALA A 21 13.48 1.23 13.86
CA ALA A 21 13.59 2.29 12.86
C ALA A 21 14.29 1.80 11.59
N GLU A 22 15.43 1.11 11.73
CA GLU A 22 16.15 0.51 10.61
C GLU A 22 15.29 -0.54 9.86
N SER A 23 14.58 -1.42 10.57
CA SER A 23 13.66 -2.38 9.97
C SER A 23 12.57 -1.67 9.14
N SER A 24 11.99 -0.60 9.69
CA SER A 24 10.98 0.20 8.99
C SER A 24 11.56 0.91 7.76
N LEU A 25 12.76 1.47 7.85
CA LEU A 25 13.44 2.13 6.74
C LEU A 25 13.90 1.15 5.64
N ARG A 26 14.13 -0.12 5.97
CA ARG A 26 14.38 -1.18 4.97
C ARG A 26 13.13 -1.53 4.19
N GLU A 27 11.97 -1.58 4.86
CA GLU A 27 10.70 -1.80 4.17
C GLU A 27 10.35 -0.59 3.30
N TYR A 28 10.35 0.62 3.89
CA TYR A 28 10.14 1.90 3.21
C TYR A 28 11.45 2.50 2.67
N ASN A 29 12.21 1.68 1.95
CA ASN A 29 13.49 2.08 1.37
C ASN A 29 13.31 3.10 0.22
N HIS A 30 14.44 3.48 -0.38
CA HIS A 30 14.52 4.47 -1.47
C HIS A 30 13.45 4.28 -2.56
N TRP A 31 13.16 3.05 -2.96
CA TRP A 31 12.20 2.74 -4.03
C TRP A 31 10.77 2.68 -3.51
N ILE A 32 10.53 1.92 -2.44
CA ILE A 32 9.20 1.69 -1.88
C ILE A 32 8.57 2.98 -1.37
N LEU A 33 9.36 3.88 -0.77
CA LEU A 33 8.83 5.17 -0.29
C LEU A 33 8.29 6.04 -1.44
N GLN A 34 8.87 5.96 -2.63
CA GLN A 34 8.33 6.66 -3.81
C GLN A 34 6.99 6.06 -4.25
N ILE A 35 6.90 4.72 -4.27
CA ILE A 35 5.66 4.02 -4.64
C ILE A 35 4.56 4.28 -3.59
N LEU A 36 4.90 4.30 -2.30
CA LEU A 36 3.98 4.67 -1.23
C LEU A 36 3.43 6.09 -1.44
N ASN A 37 4.27 7.06 -1.81
CA ASN A 37 3.79 8.41 -2.10
C ASN A 37 2.91 8.48 -3.36
N ILE A 38 3.12 7.60 -4.33
CA ILE A 38 2.23 7.45 -5.48
C ILE A 38 0.86 6.92 -5.04
N HIS A 39 0.86 5.91 -4.17
CA HIS A 39 -0.33 5.29 -3.59
C HIS A 39 -1.14 6.28 -2.74
N GLU A 40 -0.50 6.95 -1.80
CA GLU A 40 -1.17 7.79 -0.80
C GLU A 40 -1.52 9.18 -1.33
N ALA A 41 -0.66 9.75 -2.18
CA ALA A 41 -0.79 11.14 -2.60
C ALA A 41 -1.14 11.29 -4.08
N ILE A 42 -0.13 11.23 -4.96
CA ILE A 42 -0.30 11.64 -6.37
C ILE A 42 0.26 10.56 -7.29
N PRO A 43 -0.55 9.96 -8.18
CA PRO A 43 -1.96 10.25 -8.48
C PRO A 43 -2.95 9.36 -7.68
N GLY A 44 -2.55 8.78 -6.55
CA GLY A 44 -3.36 7.86 -5.74
C GLY A 44 -4.44 8.53 -4.88
N HIS A 45 -4.54 8.16 -3.59
CA HIS A 45 -5.69 8.50 -2.73
C HIS A 45 -6.01 9.98 -2.68
N TYR A 46 -5.03 10.86 -2.46
CA TYR A 46 -5.30 12.30 -2.38
C TYR A 46 -5.89 12.83 -3.69
N THR A 47 -5.34 12.42 -4.84
CA THR A 47 -5.89 12.82 -6.14
C THR A 47 -7.30 12.27 -6.33
N GLN A 48 -7.52 10.99 -6.04
CA GLN A 48 -8.84 10.35 -6.12
C GLN A 48 -9.89 11.10 -5.28
N LEU A 49 -9.54 11.47 -4.05
CA LEU A 49 -10.39 12.22 -3.13
C LEU A 49 -10.76 13.60 -3.68
N VAL A 50 -9.79 14.33 -4.25
CA VAL A 50 -10.04 15.62 -4.92
C VAL A 50 -11.08 15.48 -6.02
N TYR A 51 -11.01 14.42 -6.82
CA TYR A 51 -11.99 14.16 -7.88
C TYR A 51 -13.35 13.71 -7.32
N ALA A 52 -13.38 12.85 -6.30
CA ALA A 52 -14.61 12.41 -5.65
C ALA A 52 -15.42 13.59 -5.07
N ASN A 53 -14.73 14.60 -4.53
CA ASN A 53 -15.33 15.82 -4.00
C ASN A 53 -15.95 16.74 -5.05
N ARG A 54 -15.67 16.56 -6.35
CA ARG A 54 -16.34 17.31 -7.44
C ARG A 54 -17.79 16.89 -7.66
N ALA A 55 -18.17 15.67 -7.25
CA ALA A 55 -19.52 15.14 -7.36
C ALA A 55 -20.00 14.55 -6.02
N PRO A 56 -20.22 15.41 -5.00
CA PRO A 56 -20.49 14.96 -3.64
C PRO A 56 -21.85 14.25 -3.52
N SER A 57 -21.89 13.21 -2.69
CA SER A 57 -23.14 12.52 -2.31
C SER A 57 -23.01 11.99 -0.89
N LYS A 58 -24.04 12.19 -0.08
CA LYS A 58 -24.07 11.66 1.30
C LYS A 58 -23.99 10.14 1.32
N VAL A 59 -24.65 9.47 0.37
CA VAL A 59 -24.62 8.01 0.25
C VAL A 59 -23.20 7.53 -0.04
N LYS A 60 -22.52 8.13 -1.04
CA LYS A 60 -21.13 7.76 -1.37
C LYS A 60 -20.15 8.08 -0.25
N ALA A 61 -20.38 9.16 0.50
CA ALA A 61 -19.53 9.55 1.63
C ALA A 61 -19.67 8.62 2.85
N LEU A 62 -20.86 8.07 3.08
CA LEU A 62 -21.14 7.19 4.22
C LEU A 62 -20.94 5.70 3.89
N PHE A 63 -21.18 5.31 2.65
CA PHE A 63 -21.17 3.91 2.17
C PHE A 63 -20.25 3.77 0.95
N GLY A 64 -19.05 4.36 1.05
CA GLY A 64 -18.03 4.26 0.01
C GLY A 64 -17.61 2.81 -0.24
N ASN A 65 -17.14 2.52 -1.45
CA ASN A 65 -16.62 1.21 -1.80
C ASN A 65 -15.10 1.20 -1.59
N GLY A 66 -14.63 0.52 -0.53
CA GLY A 66 -13.20 0.44 -0.21
C GLY A 66 -12.37 -0.19 -1.34
N ALA A 67 -12.89 -1.24 -1.99
CA ALA A 67 -12.18 -1.90 -3.08
C ALA A 67 -11.88 -0.96 -4.27
N MET A 68 -12.78 -0.02 -4.59
CA MET A 68 -12.53 0.99 -5.61
C MET A 68 -11.48 2.02 -5.17
N VAL A 69 -11.51 2.43 -3.89
CA VAL A 69 -10.58 3.42 -3.33
C VAL A 69 -9.16 2.87 -3.29
N GLU A 70 -8.97 1.69 -2.70
CA GLU A 70 -7.68 0.99 -2.61
C GLU A 70 -7.19 0.52 -3.97
N GLY A 71 -8.11 -0.05 -4.77
CA GLY A 71 -7.81 -0.50 -6.12
C GLY A 71 -7.32 0.62 -7.04
N TRP A 72 -7.84 1.85 -6.88
CA TRP A 72 -7.33 3.02 -7.61
C TRP A 72 -5.89 3.34 -7.23
N ALA A 73 -5.55 3.32 -5.94
CA ALA A 73 -4.21 3.63 -5.46
C ALA A 73 -3.19 2.60 -5.97
N VAL A 74 -3.48 1.30 -5.83
CA VAL A 74 -2.64 0.21 -6.37
C VAL A 74 -2.53 0.27 -7.91
N TYR A 75 -3.63 0.60 -8.60
CA TYR A 75 -3.57 0.84 -10.04
C TYR A 75 -2.65 2.01 -10.39
N GLY A 76 -2.70 3.10 -9.62
CA GLY A 76 -1.86 4.28 -9.79
C GLY A 76 -0.36 3.96 -9.70
N GLU A 77 0.03 3.08 -8.78
CA GLU A 77 1.41 2.57 -8.70
C GLU A 77 1.85 1.94 -10.02
N ARG A 78 1.08 0.95 -10.50
CA ARG A 78 1.40 0.23 -11.74
C ARG A 78 1.45 1.16 -12.94
N MET A 79 0.44 2.03 -13.07
CA MET A 79 0.31 2.97 -14.18
C MET A 79 1.51 3.92 -14.24
N MET A 80 1.99 4.43 -13.11
CA MET A 80 3.16 5.30 -13.06
C MET A 80 4.42 4.57 -13.52
N ILE A 81 4.64 3.33 -13.06
CA ILE A 81 5.78 2.51 -13.48
C ILE A 81 5.71 2.20 -14.99
N GLU A 82 4.55 1.79 -15.51
CA GLU A 82 4.35 1.52 -16.94
C GLU A 82 4.51 2.78 -17.81
N SER A 83 4.24 3.96 -17.24
CA SER A 83 4.45 5.26 -17.89
C SER A 83 5.90 5.76 -17.83
N GLY A 84 6.82 4.97 -17.24
CA GLY A 84 8.25 5.27 -17.20
C GLY A 84 8.74 6.00 -15.95
N TYR A 85 7.91 6.15 -14.92
CA TYR A 85 8.36 6.72 -13.65
C TYR A 85 9.44 5.83 -13.01
N GLY A 86 10.61 6.41 -12.73
CA GLY A 86 11.71 5.69 -12.09
C GLY A 86 12.18 4.48 -12.90
N ALA A 87 12.15 4.54 -14.23
CA ALA A 87 12.47 3.42 -15.12
C ALA A 87 13.87 2.83 -14.86
N SER A 88 13.93 1.80 -14.01
CA SER A 88 15.11 1.01 -13.72
C SER A 88 14.73 -0.42 -13.33
N PRO A 89 15.66 -1.40 -13.46
CA PRO A 89 15.45 -2.75 -12.97
C PRO A 89 15.14 -2.79 -11.47
N GLU A 90 15.80 -1.95 -10.67
CA GLU A 90 15.62 -1.87 -9.21
C GLU A 90 14.21 -1.41 -8.85
N MET A 91 13.72 -0.32 -9.47
CA MET A 91 12.36 0.15 -9.24
C MET A 91 11.32 -0.91 -9.64
N THR A 92 11.53 -1.57 -10.79
CA THR A 92 10.63 -2.62 -11.27
C THR A 92 10.60 -3.81 -10.31
N LEU A 93 11.75 -4.23 -9.79
CA LEU A 93 11.87 -5.30 -8.81
C LEU A 93 11.17 -4.95 -7.51
N MET A 94 11.40 -3.74 -6.99
CA MET A 94 10.80 -3.29 -5.74
C MET A 94 9.29 -3.08 -5.86
N TYR A 95 8.81 -2.57 -6.99
CA TYR A 95 7.38 -2.57 -7.32
C TYR A 95 6.83 -4.00 -7.34
N GLY A 96 7.54 -4.96 -7.95
CA GLY A 96 7.14 -6.36 -7.97
C GLY A 96 6.98 -6.94 -6.55
N LYS A 97 7.94 -6.68 -5.66
CA LYS A 97 7.84 -7.05 -4.23
C LYS A 97 6.60 -6.43 -3.58
N LEU A 98 6.37 -5.13 -3.75
CA LEU A 98 5.22 -4.46 -3.15
C LEU A 98 3.90 -5.02 -3.70
N HIS A 99 3.85 -5.29 -5.01
CA HIS A 99 2.67 -5.84 -5.65
C HIS A 99 2.33 -7.25 -5.17
N LEU A 100 3.33 -8.07 -4.82
CA LEU A 100 3.11 -9.38 -4.19
C LEU A 100 2.27 -9.23 -2.92
N ARG A 101 2.45 -8.19 -2.10
CA ARG A 101 1.61 -7.95 -0.91
C ARG A 101 0.13 -7.91 -1.26
N THR A 102 -0.26 -7.23 -2.33
CA THR A 102 -1.67 -7.14 -2.75
C THR A 102 -2.23 -8.51 -3.11
N VAL A 103 -1.43 -9.31 -3.85
CA VAL A 103 -1.81 -10.67 -4.26
C VAL A 103 -1.89 -11.59 -3.05
N THR A 104 -0.87 -11.59 -2.20
CA THR A 104 -0.79 -12.49 -1.03
C THR A 104 -1.80 -12.15 0.03
N ASN A 105 -2.21 -10.89 0.19
CA ASN A 105 -3.31 -10.54 1.10
C ASN A 105 -4.62 -11.23 0.71
N THR A 106 -4.92 -11.32 -0.58
CA THR A 106 -6.09 -12.05 -1.08
C THR A 106 -5.96 -13.55 -0.84
N LEU A 107 -4.77 -14.11 -1.12
CA LEU A 107 -4.51 -15.53 -0.89
C LEU A 107 -4.59 -15.90 0.59
N LEU A 108 -3.99 -15.08 1.46
CA LEU A 108 -3.98 -15.25 2.90
C LEU A 108 -5.41 -15.24 3.45
N ASP A 109 -6.17 -14.18 3.17
CA ASP A 109 -7.54 -14.00 3.68
C ASP A 109 -8.42 -15.20 3.30
N TYR A 110 -8.43 -15.55 2.01
CA TYR A 110 -9.22 -16.69 1.54
C TYR A 110 -8.74 -18.01 2.14
N SER A 111 -7.43 -18.23 2.21
CA SER A 111 -6.90 -19.52 2.68
C SER A 111 -7.11 -19.72 4.17
N VAL A 112 -7.01 -18.66 4.97
CA VAL A 112 -7.31 -18.72 6.41
C VAL A 112 -8.80 -18.97 6.64
N HIS A 113 -9.67 -18.22 5.96
CA HIS A 113 -11.11 -18.27 6.23
C HIS A 113 -11.85 -19.44 5.56
N VAL A 114 -11.32 -19.97 4.45
CA VAL A 114 -12.01 -20.99 3.65
C VAL A 114 -11.24 -22.31 3.58
N LEU A 115 -9.91 -22.27 3.52
CA LEU A 115 -9.08 -23.46 3.27
C LEU A 115 -8.39 -24.02 4.52
N GLY A 116 -8.54 -23.35 5.68
CA GLY A 116 -7.95 -23.82 6.94
C GLY A 116 -6.42 -23.67 7.01
N MET A 117 -5.86 -22.65 6.36
CA MET A 117 -4.43 -22.34 6.43
C MET A 117 -3.98 -22.14 7.90
N THR A 118 -2.85 -22.74 8.25
CA THR A 118 -2.25 -22.58 9.59
C THR A 118 -1.44 -21.29 9.68
N GLU A 119 -1.18 -20.83 10.90
CA GLU A 119 -0.30 -19.68 11.15
C GLU A 119 1.11 -19.89 10.56
N ALA A 120 1.65 -21.10 10.67
CA ALA A 120 2.97 -21.41 10.13
C ALA A 120 3.00 -21.31 8.59
N ASP A 121 1.94 -21.76 7.91
CA ASP A 121 1.81 -21.64 6.45
C ASP A 121 1.61 -20.17 6.02
N ALA A 122 0.86 -19.38 6.82
CA ALA A 122 0.69 -17.95 6.60
C ALA A 122 2.02 -17.19 6.70
N LEU A 123 2.82 -17.47 7.73
CA LEU A 123 4.15 -16.86 7.90
C LEU A 123 5.10 -17.26 6.76
N ASP A 124 5.04 -18.50 6.28
CA ASP A 124 5.82 -18.92 5.10
C ASP A 124 5.43 -18.12 3.85
N LEU A 125 4.13 -17.97 3.59
CA LEU A 125 3.61 -17.18 2.48
C LEU A 125 4.10 -15.72 2.55
N LEU A 126 3.96 -15.06 3.70
CA LEU A 126 4.28 -13.64 3.85
C LEU A 126 5.78 -13.39 3.83
N MET A 127 6.57 -14.16 4.58
CA MET A 127 8.00 -13.89 4.74
C MET A 127 8.85 -14.51 3.62
N ARG A 128 8.56 -15.76 3.21
CA ARG A 128 9.41 -16.46 2.23
C ARG A 128 8.96 -16.24 0.79
N GLN A 129 7.65 -16.20 0.55
CA GLN A 129 7.11 -16.08 -0.81
C GLN A 129 6.84 -14.62 -1.21
N ALA A 130 6.38 -13.78 -0.27
CA ALA A 130 6.14 -12.35 -0.50
C ALA A 130 7.29 -11.45 -0.05
N PHE A 131 8.33 -12.01 0.59
CA PHE A 131 9.53 -11.30 1.04
C PHE A 131 9.26 -10.15 2.01
N GLN A 132 8.20 -10.25 2.81
CA GLN A 132 7.90 -9.28 3.86
C GLN A 132 8.88 -9.40 5.03
N THR A 133 9.09 -8.29 5.73
CA THR A 133 9.83 -8.30 7.00
C THR A 133 8.98 -8.91 8.11
N GLU A 134 9.61 -9.43 9.16
CA GLU A 134 8.91 -10.00 10.33
C GLU A 134 7.95 -9.03 11.01
N ARG A 135 8.18 -7.72 10.89
CA ARG A 135 7.28 -6.69 11.45
C ARG A 135 6.01 -6.52 10.62
N GLU A 136 6.07 -6.79 9.32
CA GLU A 136 4.95 -6.63 8.38
C GLU A 136 4.13 -7.92 8.23
N ALA A 137 4.79 -9.08 8.34
CA ALA A 137 4.16 -10.41 8.29
C ALA A 137 3.39 -10.73 9.58
#